data_AF-A0A9E0UF74-F1
#
_entry.id   AF-A0A9E0UF74-F1
#
_cell.length_a   1.000
_cell.length_b   1.000
_cell.length_c   1.000
_cell.angle_alpha   90.00
_cell.angle_beta   90.00
_cell.angle_gamma   90.00
#
_symmetry.space_group_name_H-M   'P 1'
#
loop_
_entity.id
_entity.type
_entity.pdbx_description
1 polymer ?
#
loop_
_entity_poly.entity_id
_entity_poly.type
_entity_poly.pdbx_seq_one_letter_code
_entity_poly.pdbx_strand_id
1 'polypeptide(L)'
;MIIFDLICEHDHRFEGWFHSAQDFENQSERGMLACPKCASSRIRKLPSAVSISTMRSERVAVNGVQEGNAQQPLPVSAPSNTQILGLYRQLSQAIVALSEDVGSSFAEEAR
;
A
#
# COMPACT_ATOMS: atom_id res chain seq x y z
N MET A 1 -4.62 -15.84 -4.11
CA MET A 1 -4.25 -14.91 -3.03
C MET A 1 -5.40 -13.93 -2.84
N ILE A 2 -5.89 -13.77 -1.62
CA ILE A 2 -7.01 -12.92 -1.24
C ILE A 2 -6.54 -11.91 -0.19
N ILE A 3 -7.06 -10.69 -0.27
CA ILE A 3 -6.75 -9.61 0.69
C ILE A 3 -7.98 -9.41 1.56
N PHE A 4 -7.78 -9.35 2.87
CA PHE A 4 -8.82 -8.98 3.83
C PHE A 4 -8.41 -7.73 4.60
N ASP A 5 -9.37 -6.83 4.76
CA ASP A 5 -9.29 -5.77 5.76
C ASP A 5 -9.50 -6.36 7.15
N LEU A 6 -8.54 -6.12 8.04
CA LEU A 6 -8.52 -6.62 9.42
C LEU A 6 -8.48 -5.47 10.43
N ILE A 7 -9.02 -5.73 11.62
CA ILE A 7 -8.97 -4.80 12.76
C ILE A 7 -8.71 -5.58 14.05
N CYS A 8 -7.90 -5.01 14.94
CA CYS A 8 -7.69 -5.55 16.27
C CYS A 8 -8.66 -4.94 17.30
N GLU A 9 -8.64 -5.44 18.55
CA GLU A 9 -9.46 -4.90 19.65
C GLU A 9 -9.17 -3.44 20.02
N HIS A 10 -8.04 -2.88 19.56
CA HIS A 10 -7.63 -1.49 19.77
C HIS A 10 -7.93 -0.58 18.56
N ASP A 11 -8.80 -1.02 17.65
CA ASP A 11 -9.24 -0.28 16.45
C ASP A 11 -8.13 0.00 15.42
N HIS A 12 -7.00 -0.70 15.50
CA HIS A 12 -5.96 -0.61 14.47
C HIS A 12 -6.36 -1.41 13.23
N ARG A 13 -6.56 -0.70 12.11
CA ARG A 13 -6.84 -1.28 10.80
C ARG A 13 -5.56 -1.63 10.05
N PHE A 14 -5.55 -2.79 9.39
CA PHE A 14 -4.45 -3.27 8.56
C PHE A 14 -4.95 -4.31 7.55
N GLU A 15 -4.15 -4.61 6.54
CA GLU A 15 -4.47 -5.62 5.52
C GLU A 15 -3.76 -6.93 5.81
N GLY A 16 -4.45 -8.05 5.59
CA GLY A 16 -3.89 -9.40 5.66
C GLY A 16 -3.97 -10.11 4.31
N TRP A 17 -2.87 -10.72 3.89
CA TRP A 17 -2.72 -11.39 2.60
C TRP A 17 -2.70 -12.90 2.84
N PHE A 18 -3.70 -13.60 2.31
CA PHE A 18 -3.90 -15.03 2.55
C PHE A 18 -3.97 -15.81 1.24
N HIS A 19 -3.64 -17.10 1.27
CA HIS A 19 -3.74 -17.93 0.06
C HIS A 19 -5.21 -18.12 -0.36
N SER A 20 -6.09 -18.37 0.62
CA SER A 20 -7.53 -18.57 0.47
C SER A 20 -8.29 -18.05 1.71
N ALA A 21 -9.63 -18.04 1.66
CA ALA A 21 -10.45 -17.69 2.83
C ALA A 21 -10.31 -18.72 3.97
N GLN A 22 -10.19 -20.01 3.63
CA GLN A 22 -10.02 -21.08 4.60
C GLN A 22 -8.67 -21.02 5.32
N ASP A 23 -7.63 -20.54 4.63
CA ASP A 23 -6.32 -20.28 5.24
C ASP A 23 -6.43 -19.21 6.33
N PHE A 24 -7.13 -18.10 6.07
CA PHE A 24 -7.42 -17.09 7.10
C PHE A 24 -8.14 -17.66 8.32
N GLU A 25 -9.20 -18.44 8.11
CA GLU A 25 -9.96 -19.09 9.19
C GLU A 25 -9.07 -19.99 10.04
N ASN A 26 -8.31 -20.88 9.40
CA ASN A 26 -7.36 -21.77 10.08
C ASN A 26 -6.30 -21.01 10.90
N GLN A 27 -5.74 -19.92 10.34
CA GLN A 27 -4.74 -19.11 11.04
C GLN A 27 -5.36 -18.33 12.21
N SER A 28 -6.59 -17.85 12.06
CA SER A 28 -7.35 -17.15 13.09
C SER A 28 -7.70 -18.08 14.25
N GLU A 29 -8.19 -19.30 13.97
CA GLU A 29 -8.53 -20.30 15.00
C GLU A 29 -7.31 -20.75 15.80
N ARG A 30 -6.16 -20.86 15.13
CA ARG A 30 -4.87 -21.19 15.76
C ARG A 30 -4.22 -20.01 16.50
N GLY A 31 -4.82 -18.82 16.45
CA GLY A 31 -4.28 -17.61 17.09
C GLY A 31 -2.94 -17.15 16.50
N MET A 32 -2.67 -17.45 15.23
CA MET A 32 -1.40 -17.10 14.56
C MET A 32 -1.41 -15.69 13.95
N LEU A 33 -2.53 -14.97 14.05
CA LEU A 33 -2.66 -13.60 13.57
C LEU A 33 -2.35 -12.63 14.71
N ALA A 34 -1.55 -11.61 14.42
CA ALA A 34 -1.21 -10.56 15.38
C ALA A 34 -1.28 -9.18 14.74
N CYS A 35 -1.72 -8.18 15.51
CA CYS A 35 -1.76 -6.80 15.07
C CYS A 35 -0.32 -6.27 14.91
N PRO A 36 0.06 -5.71 13.75
CA PRO A 36 1.42 -5.19 13.55
C PRO A 36 1.72 -3.93 14.40
N LYS A 37 0.70 -3.29 14.99
CA LYS A 37 0.87 -2.10 15.83
C LYS A 37 0.98 -2.40 17.33
N CYS A 38 0.19 -3.35 17.83
CA CYS A 38 0.10 -3.61 19.28
C CYS A 38 0.28 -5.07 19.68
N ALA A 39 0.59 -5.96 18.73
CA ALA A 39 0.77 -7.40 18.94
C ALA A 39 -0.44 -8.14 19.54
N SER A 40 -1.62 -7.51 19.65
CA SER A 40 -2.85 -8.20 20.05
C SER A 40 -3.20 -9.30 19.04
N SER A 41 -3.52 -10.49 19.55
CA SER A 41 -3.98 -11.64 18.77
C SER A 41 -5.49 -11.63 18.49
N ARG A 42 -6.23 -10.66 19.04
CA ARG A 42 -7.67 -10.51 18.81
C ARG A 42 -7.92 -9.74 17.53
N ILE A 43 -7.94 -10.47 16.42
CA ILE A 43 -8.14 -9.92 15.08
C ILE A 43 -9.51 -10.31 14.54
N ARG A 44 -10.18 -9.39 13.85
CA ARG A 44 -11.48 -9.59 13.21
C ARG A 44 -11.48 -8.97 11.82
N LYS A 45 -12.19 -9.62 10.88
CA LYS A 45 -12.36 -9.12 9.51
C LYS A 45 -13.35 -7.95 9.48
N LEU A 46 -13.01 -6.87 8.75
CA LEU A 46 -13.99 -5.83 8.46
C LEU A 46 -14.92 -6.28 7.33
N PRO A 47 -16.23 -6.02 7.44
CA PRO A 47 -17.12 -6.11 6.30
C PRO A 47 -16.68 -5.15 5.21
N SER A 48 -16.54 -5.63 3.98
CA SER A 48 -16.39 -4.76 2.81
C SER A 48 -17.70 -4.00 2.60
N ALA A 49 -17.63 -2.69 2.40
CA ALA A 49 -18.81 -1.90 2.07
C ALA A 49 -19.32 -2.28 0.68
N VAL A 50 -20.58 -2.70 0.58
CA VAL A 50 -21.26 -2.87 -0.71
C VAL A 50 -21.68 -1.50 -1.20
N SER A 51 -21.10 -1.06 -2.33
CA SER A 51 -21.53 0.18 -2.97
C SER A 51 -22.90 -0.01 -3.60
N ILE A 52 -23.94 0.57 -2.98
CA ILE A 52 -25.28 0.62 -3.55
C ILE A 52 -25.42 1.95 -4.28
N SER A 53 -25.33 1.92 -5.62
CA SER A 53 -25.66 3.09 -6.45
C SER A 53 -27.19 3.25 -6.45
N THR A 54 -27.70 4.14 -5.60
CA THR A 54 -29.11 4.53 -5.65
C THR A 54 -29.29 5.59 -6.74
N MET A 55 -29.91 5.22 -7.86
CA MET A 55 -30.39 6.16 -8.87
C MET A 55 -31.57 6.94 -8.31
N ARG A 56 -31.30 8.04 -7.58
CA ARG A 56 -32.32 9.03 -7.19
C ARG A 56 -31.88 10.43 -7.61
N SER A 57 -32.74 11.07 -8.37
CA SER A 57 -32.63 12.43 -8.91
C SER A 57 -32.37 13.49 -7.81
N GLU A 58 -31.26 14.23 -7.98
CA GLU A 58 -30.97 15.65 -7.63
C GLU A 58 -31.35 16.15 -6.21
N ARG A 59 -30.48 16.56 -5.25
CA ARG A 59 -29.23 17.38 -5.13
C ARG A 59 -28.59 17.05 -3.76
N VAL A 60 -27.33 17.27 -3.37
CA VAL A 60 -26.10 17.90 -3.90
C VAL A 60 -24.92 17.43 -3.00
N ALA A 61 -23.74 17.33 -3.63
CA ALA A 61 -22.36 17.33 -3.10
C ALA A 61 -21.90 16.24 -2.11
N VAL A 62 -21.12 15.28 -2.63
CA VAL A 62 -19.72 15.09 -2.20
C VAL A 62 -18.88 14.77 -3.43
N ASN A 63 -17.77 15.50 -3.56
CA ASN A 63 -16.84 15.52 -4.68
C ASN A 63 -16.37 14.13 -5.09
N GLY A 64 -16.48 13.87 -6.39
CA GLY A 64 -15.96 12.67 -7.03
C GLY A 64 -14.45 12.68 -7.12
N VAL A 65 -13.86 11.50 -7.04
CA VAL A 65 -12.55 11.23 -7.64
C VAL A 65 -12.78 10.11 -8.64
N GLN A 66 -12.83 10.50 -9.91
CA GLN A 66 -12.81 9.61 -11.06
C GLN A 66 -11.36 9.26 -11.38
N GLU A 67 -11.11 7.97 -11.58
CA GLU A 67 -9.94 7.47 -12.27
C GLU A 67 -10.02 7.78 -13.77
N GLY A 68 -8.92 8.30 -14.31
CA GLY A 68 -8.43 7.97 -15.66
C GLY A 68 -8.82 8.89 -16.82
N ASN A 69 -7.86 9.69 -17.31
CA ASN A 69 -7.46 9.66 -18.73
C ASN A 69 -6.07 10.27 -18.95
N ALA A 70 -5.42 9.79 -20.00
CA ALA A 70 -4.06 10.08 -20.41
C ALA A 70 -3.91 11.42 -21.15
N GLN A 71 -2.64 11.83 -21.24
CA GLN A 71 -2.04 12.84 -22.13
C GLN A 71 -2.35 14.32 -21.85
N GLN A 72 -1.36 15.08 -21.39
CA GLN A 72 -0.36 15.79 -22.22
C GLN A 72 0.67 16.51 -21.31
N PRO A 73 1.93 16.70 -21.76
CA PRO A 73 2.94 17.35 -20.93
C PRO A 73 2.65 18.86 -20.83
N LEU A 74 2.32 19.32 -19.63
CA LEU A 74 2.12 20.73 -19.31
C LEU A 74 3.40 21.33 -18.69
N PRO A 75 3.64 22.63 -18.89
CA PRO A 75 4.96 23.25 -18.76
C PRO A 75 5.36 23.39 -17.30
N VAL A 76 6.60 22.99 -16.99
CA VAL A 76 7.21 23.15 -15.66
C VAL A 76 7.45 24.65 -15.41
N SER A 77 6.48 25.29 -14.76
CA SER A 77 6.72 26.59 -14.11
C SER A 77 7.32 26.31 -12.74
N ALA A 78 8.62 26.58 -12.62
CA ALA A 78 9.40 26.38 -11.40
C ALA A 78 9.03 27.41 -10.32
N PRO A 79 8.96 26.98 -9.05
CA PRO A 79 9.43 27.77 -7.94
C PRO A 79 10.80 27.27 -7.46
N SER A 80 11.56 28.17 -6.87
CA SER A 80 12.93 28.03 -6.37
C SER A 80 13.14 26.86 -5.39
N ASN A 81 13.45 25.67 -5.94
CA ASN A 81 13.93 24.48 -5.20
C ASN A 81 15.04 23.73 -5.97
N THR A 82 15.86 24.46 -6.74
CA THR A 82 16.97 23.90 -7.53
C THR A 82 17.99 23.12 -6.68
N GLN A 83 18.14 23.47 -5.40
CA GLN A 83 19.03 22.78 -4.47
C GLN A 83 18.54 21.36 -4.12
N ILE A 84 17.22 21.18 -3.93
CA ILE A 84 16.64 19.86 -3.59
C ILE A 84 16.80 18.89 -4.77
N LEU A 85 16.58 19.36 -6.00
CA LEU A 85 16.77 18.54 -7.19
C LEU A 85 18.25 18.17 -7.42
N GLY A 86 19.17 19.09 -7.12
CA GLY A 86 20.61 18.83 -7.16
C GLY A 86 21.04 17.75 -6.15
N LEU A 87 20.57 17.86 -4.91
CA LEU A 87 20.83 16.88 -3.86
C LEU A 87 20.27 15.49 -4.21
N TYR A 88 19.06 15.42 -4.76
CA TYR A 88 18.45 14.18 -5.21
C TYR A 88 19.27 13.48 -6.30
N ARG A 89 19.76 14.24 -7.29
CA ARG A 89 20.63 13.69 -8.35
C ARG A 89 21.94 13.14 -7.80
N GLN A 90 22.60 13.88 -6.91
CA GLN A 90 23.85 13.44 -6.30
C GLN A 90 23.65 12.15 -5.48
N LEU A 91 22.57 12.06 -4.70
CA LEU A 91 22.22 10.86 -3.96
C LEU A 91 21.99 9.67 -4.90
N SER A 92 21.22 9.85 -5.98
CA SER A 92 20.97 8.76 -6.95
C SER A 92 22.26 8.28 -7.62
N GLN A 93 23.18 9.20 -7.97
CA GLN A 93 24.46 8.86 -8.58
C GLN A 93 25.36 8.13 -7.60
N ALA A 94 25.37 8.55 -6.34
CA ALA A 94 26.13 7.88 -5.29
C ALA A 94 25.61 6.45 -5.08
N ILE A 95 24.30 6.25 -5.00
CA ILE A 95 23.71 4.91 -4.88
C ILE A 95 24.17 4.02 -6.04
N VAL A 96 24.04 4.48 -7.29
CA VAL A 96 24.46 3.70 -8.46
C VAL A 96 25.97 3.41 -8.48
N ALA A 97 26.81 4.38 -8.08
CA ALA A 97 28.26 4.21 -8.08
C ALA A 97 28.77 3.32 -6.94
N LEU A 98 28.06 3.28 -5.81
CA LEU A 98 28.42 2.51 -4.61
C LEU A 98 27.71 1.15 -4.55
N SER A 99 26.75 0.89 -5.44
CA SER A 99 26.04 -0.39 -5.53
C SER A 99 26.56 -1.23 -6.69
N GLU A 100 26.67 -2.52 -6.47
CA GLU A 100 26.97 -3.50 -7.52
C GLU A 100 25.72 -4.34 -7.82
N ASP A 101 25.42 -4.56 -9.10
CA ASP A 101 24.34 -5.45 -9.52
C ASP A 101 24.85 -6.90 -9.54
N VAL A 102 24.50 -7.65 -8.50
CA VAL A 102 24.98 -9.02 -8.29
C VAL A 102 24.18 -10.08 -9.05
N GLY A 103 23.10 -9.73 -9.74
CA GLY A 103 22.35 -10.61 -10.65
C GLY A 103 22.19 -12.07 -10.15
N SER A 104 22.68 -13.03 -10.95
CA SER A 104 22.63 -14.46 -10.63
C SER A 104 23.59 -14.92 -9.52
N SER A 105 24.58 -14.09 -9.16
CA SER A 105 25.58 -14.37 -8.12
C SER A 105 25.11 -13.96 -6.71
N PHE A 106 23.89 -13.43 -6.57
CA PHE A 106 23.30 -13.02 -5.29
C PHE A 106 23.37 -14.11 -4.21
N ALA A 107 23.16 -15.38 -4.58
CA ALA A 107 23.16 -16.49 -3.64
C ALA A 107 24.54 -16.75 -2.98
N GLU A 108 25.63 -16.32 -3.63
CA GLU A 108 27.00 -16.46 -3.11
C GLU A 108 27.41 -15.26 -2.25
N GLU A 109 27.01 -14.05 -2.64
CA GLU A 109 27.32 -12.80 -1.91
C GLU A 109 26.48 -12.62 -0.63
N ALA A 110 25.28 -13.20 -0.58
CA ALA A 110 24.35 -13.09 0.56
C ALA A 110 24.60 -14.11 1.70
N ARG A 111 25.71 -14.87 1.66
CA ARG A 111 26.04 -15.93 2.62
C ARG A 111 26.95 -15.44 3.76
#